data_AF-A0A924X5C8-F1
#
_entry.id   AF-A0A924X5C8-F1
#
_cell.length_a   1.000
_cell.length_b   1.000
_cell.length_c   1.000
_cell.angle_alpha   90.00
_cell.angle_beta   90.00
_cell.angle_gamma   90.00
#
_symmetry.space_group_name_H-M   'P 1'
#
loop_
_entity.id
_entity.type
_entity.pdbx_description
1 polymer ?
#
loop_
_entity_poly.entity_id
_entity_poly.type
_entity_poly.pdbx_seq_one_letter_code
_entity_poly.pdbx_strand_id
1 'polypeptide(L)'
;MMLHLAEHVHTLNAIWRNPHASRATLDEFRNRKLRRLAAHAHKNVTHYRQLFDSARIRTGDVQNVQHLERLPLTSKDDLRLRPLQEILSAGTDPATLVTHMTSGSSGKPFTVHRSRLEERLINLFRLRALGQAGRRVSDRIARIGEVPLGGHRRGRADRLRRALKIYRDYHIDCFQSAESIAAELEALNPDMINGYPSALGYVASRRELLARVHPRLVVTGGELLSAPVRGEIERAFGVSPIDFYGAHEFNLIAWECPAQGVYHVCDDNVIVELLREGKPAAEGETGEVVVTGLHTYTMPFIRYRTGDIATRGSDSCACGQPYSTLLEIQGRVVDYFRFAGNRRIHPYEITGPLIESESEWVFQHQIVQESEDAVRLKVAPRRQPGPHEMDRLQKLGRDKLGPQVRFTVELVDSFPLVAGRKFSPYPNADYDGSH
;
A
#
# COMPACT_ATOMS: atom_id res chain seq x y z
N MET A 1 -23.14 -9.73 -22.28
CA MET A 1 -21.77 -10.00 -22.78
C MET A 1 -21.20 -8.86 -23.62
N MET A 2 -21.88 -8.34 -24.66
CA MET A 2 -21.37 -7.23 -25.51
C MET A 2 -21.13 -5.90 -24.75
N LEU A 3 -21.99 -5.54 -23.78
CA LEU A 3 -21.83 -4.31 -22.99
C LEU A 3 -20.56 -4.29 -22.13
N HIS A 4 -20.11 -5.45 -21.62
CA HIS A 4 -18.87 -5.55 -20.87
C HIS A 4 -17.63 -5.48 -21.77
N LEU A 5 -17.69 -6.03 -22.99
CA LEU A 5 -16.56 -5.99 -23.93
C LEU A 5 -16.27 -4.57 -24.41
N ALA A 6 -17.30 -3.83 -24.83
CA ALA A 6 -17.17 -2.41 -25.20
C ALA A 6 -16.56 -1.59 -24.07
N GLU A 7 -16.92 -1.89 -22.83
CA GLU A 7 -16.38 -1.19 -21.67
C GLU A 7 -14.92 -1.53 -21.38
N HIS A 8 -14.52 -2.80 -21.52
CA HIS A 8 -13.12 -3.17 -21.38
C HIS A 8 -12.27 -2.49 -22.46
N VAL A 9 -12.74 -2.44 -23.71
CA VAL A 9 -12.05 -1.71 -24.79
C VAL A 9 -11.95 -0.21 -24.46
N HIS A 10 -13.04 0.38 -23.95
CA HIS A 10 -13.02 1.77 -23.52
C HIS A 10 -12.01 2.01 -22.39
N THR A 11 -11.96 1.15 -21.37
CA THR A 11 -10.94 1.23 -20.29
C THR A 11 -9.54 1.08 -20.84
N LEU A 12 -9.30 0.09 -21.71
CA LEU A 12 -7.98 -0.16 -22.28
C LEU A 12 -7.46 1.08 -23.04
N ASN A 13 -8.34 1.76 -23.77
CA ASN A 13 -8.01 3.01 -24.43
C ASN A 13 -7.74 4.14 -23.41
N ALA A 14 -8.60 4.25 -22.39
CA ALA A 14 -8.48 5.26 -21.35
C ALA A 14 -7.16 5.14 -20.54
N ILE A 15 -6.66 3.93 -20.29
CA ILE A 15 -5.38 3.71 -19.58
C ILE A 15 -4.24 4.51 -20.23
N TRP A 16 -4.20 4.56 -21.57
CA TRP A 16 -3.14 5.23 -22.32
C TRP A 16 -3.45 6.70 -22.63
N ARG A 17 -4.73 7.08 -22.70
CA ARG A 17 -5.15 8.47 -23.00
C ARG A 17 -5.23 9.37 -21.77
N ASN A 18 -5.72 8.84 -20.66
CA ASN A 18 -5.99 9.62 -19.45
C ASN A 18 -4.77 10.36 -18.89
N PRO A 19 -3.53 9.83 -18.92
CA PRO A 19 -2.34 10.59 -18.51
C PRO A 19 -2.12 11.91 -19.26
N HIS A 20 -2.73 12.06 -20.44
CA HIS A 20 -2.62 13.23 -21.30
C HIS A 20 -3.96 13.98 -21.42
N ALA A 21 -4.97 13.57 -20.67
CA ALA A 21 -6.30 14.18 -20.69
C ALA A 21 -6.41 15.32 -19.68
N SER A 22 -7.41 16.18 -19.87
CA SER A 22 -7.77 17.18 -18.86
C SER A 22 -8.34 16.51 -17.61
N ARG A 23 -8.25 17.20 -16.46
CA ARG A 23 -8.89 16.74 -15.22
C ARG A 23 -10.41 16.53 -15.39
N ALA A 24 -11.09 17.40 -16.12
CA ALA A 24 -12.52 17.26 -16.40
C ALA A 24 -12.85 15.96 -17.17
N THR A 25 -12.03 15.61 -18.17
CA THR A 25 -12.19 14.35 -18.93
C THR A 25 -11.97 13.12 -18.04
N LEU A 26 -10.97 13.19 -17.15
CA LEU A 26 -10.69 12.14 -16.17
C LEU A 26 -11.86 11.98 -15.18
N ASP A 27 -12.41 13.10 -14.68
CA ASP A 27 -13.55 13.08 -13.77
C ASP A 27 -14.83 12.54 -14.43
N GLU A 28 -15.08 12.86 -15.70
CA GLU A 28 -16.18 12.26 -16.45
C GLU A 28 -16.02 10.74 -16.60
N PHE A 29 -14.80 10.28 -16.90
CA PHE A 29 -14.47 8.86 -16.95
C PHE A 29 -14.76 8.18 -15.59
N ARG A 30 -14.30 8.77 -14.49
CA ARG A 30 -14.51 8.29 -13.12
C ARG A 30 -15.99 8.22 -12.76
N ASN A 31 -16.74 9.29 -13.02
CA ASN A 31 -18.16 9.38 -12.74
C ASN A 31 -18.97 8.34 -13.53
N ARG A 32 -18.61 8.07 -14.80
CA ARG A 32 -19.23 7.01 -15.59
C ARG A 32 -18.93 5.63 -15.03
N LYS A 33 -17.69 5.37 -14.60
CA LYS A 33 -17.31 4.10 -13.98
C LYS A 33 -18.03 3.86 -12.66
N LEU A 34 -18.07 4.88 -11.80
CA LEU A 34 -18.75 4.85 -10.51
C LEU A 34 -20.24 4.52 -10.65
N ARG A 35 -20.95 5.21 -11.56
CA ARG A 35 -22.38 4.93 -11.85
C ARG A 35 -22.61 3.46 -12.20
N ARG A 36 -21.76 2.90 -13.05
CA ARG A 36 -21.86 1.49 -13.48
C ARG A 36 -21.54 0.52 -12.37
N LEU A 37 -20.50 0.80 -11.58
CA LEU A 37 -20.14 0.01 -10.41
C LEU A 37 -21.29 -0.02 -9.40
N ALA A 38 -21.85 1.13 -9.05
CA ALA A 38 -22.97 1.23 -8.10
C ALA A 38 -24.21 0.47 -8.61
N ALA A 39 -24.56 0.64 -9.89
CA ALA A 39 -25.68 -0.09 -10.50
C ALA A 39 -25.45 -1.61 -10.52
N HIS A 40 -24.23 -2.06 -10.84
CA HIS A 40 -23.87 -3.47 -10.81
C HIS A 40 -23.90 -4.05 -9.40
N ALA A 41 -23.28 -3.36 -8.43
CA ALA A 41 -23.18 -3.81 -7.06
C ALA A 41 -24.56 -3.97 -6.42
N HIS A 42 -25.45 -2.98 -6.59
CA HIS A 42 -26.84 -3.06 -6.11
C HIS A 42 -27.60 -4.22 -6.75
N LYS A 43 -27.46 -4.41 -8.07
CA LYS A 43 -28.18 -5.47 -8.78
C LYS A 43 -27.68 -6.87 -8.46
N ASN A 44 -26.36 -7.05 -8.41
CA ASN A 44 -25.73 -8.37 -8.50
C ASN A 44 -25.02 -8.82 -7.22
N VAL A 45 -24.81 -7.95 -6.23
CA VAL A 45 -24.09 -8.30 -4.99
C VAL A 45 -25.01 -8.09 -3.79
N THR A 46 -25.31 -9.17 -3.06
CA THR A 46 -26.30 -9.15 -1.97
C THR A 46 -25.93 -8.18 -0.85
N HIS A 47 -24.65 -8.13 -0.46
CA HIS A 47 -24.16 -7.19 0.56
C HIS A 47 -24.45 -5.73 0.17
N TYR A 48 -24.06 -5.29 -1.03
CA TYR A 48 -24.27 -3.90 -1.44
C TYR A 48 -25.75 -3.57 -1.71
N ARG A 49 -26.55 -4.54 -2.17
CA ARG A 49 -28.00 -4.36 -2.25
C ARG A 49 -28.58 -4.04 -0.87
N GLN A 50 -28.28 -4.86 0.14
CA GLN A 50 -28.74 -4.65 1.51
C GLN A 50 -28.21 -3.33 2.09
N LEU A 51 -26.94 -2.99 1.84
CA LEU A 51 -26.32 -1.76 2.34
C LEU A 51 -26.96 -0.50 1.75
N PHE A 52 -27.25 -0.50 0.45
CA PHE A 52 -27.88 0.64 -0.22
C PHE A 52 -29.35 0.76 0.14
N ASP A 53 -30.07 -0.37 0.21
CA ASP A 53 -31.49 -0.38 0.59
C ASP A 53 -31.68 0.10 2.04
N SER A 54 -30.81 -0.30 2.97
CA SER A 54 -30.86 0.15 4.37
C SER A 54 -30.56 1.65 4.52
N ALA A 55 -29.66 2.17 3.68
CA ALA A 55 -29.35 3.60 3.58
C ALA A 55 -30.36 4.38 2.73
N ARG A 56 -31.39 3.72 2.17
CA ARG A 56 -32.38 4.30 1.25
C ARG A 56 -31.76 4.98 0.02
N ILE A 57 -30.62 4.47 -0.45
CA ILE A 57 -29.91 4.95 -1.63
C ILE A 57 -30.39 4.16 -2.86
N ARG A 58 -30.82 4.87 -3.90
CA ARG A 58 -31.07 4.30 -5.22
C ARG A 58 -29.81 4.41 -6.07
N THR A 59 -29.63 3.50 -7.03
CA THR A 59 -28.48 3.55 -7.95
C THR A 59 -28.42 4.84 -8.76
N GLY A 60 -29.57 5.46 -9.04
CA GLY A 60 -29.67 6.78 -9.65
C GLY A 60 -29.18 7.94 -8.77
N ASP A 61 -29.01 7.74 -7.46
CA ASP A 61 -28.50 8.77 -6.56
C ASP A 61 -26.97 8.91 -6.64
N VAL A 62 -26.25 7.94 -7.20
CA VAL A 62 -24.79 7.97 -7.32
C VAL A 62 -24.41 8.40 -8.73
N GLN A 63 -24.24 9.70 -8.96
CA GLN A 63 -23.95 10.26 -10.29
C GLN A 63 -22.50 10.68 -10.49
N ASN A 64 -21.84 11.10 -9.42
CA ASN A 64 -20.48 11.60 -9.42
C ASN A 64 -19.75 11.21 -8.13
N VAL A 65 -18.44 11.48 -8.07
CA VAL A 65 -17.57 11.20 -6.92
C VAL A 65 -18.12 11.82 -5.63
N GLN A 66 -18.65 13.03 -5.67
CA GLN A 66 -19.18 13.73 -4.49
C GLN A 66 -20.37 12.99 -3.85
N HIS A 67 -21.12 12.22 -4.63
CA HIS A 67 -22.24 11.44 -4.11
C HIS A 67 -21.81 10.21 -3.30
N LEU A 68 -20.52 9.83 -3.32
CA LEU A 68 -20.00 8.76 -2.47
C LEU A 68 -20.23 9.07 -0.99
N GLU A 69 -20.13 10.34 -0.55
CA GLU A 69 -20.31 10.72 0.85
C GLU A 69 -21.65 10.24 1.45
N ARG A 70 -22.67 10.04 0.59
CA ARG A 70 -24.01 9.55 0.96
C ARG A 70 -24.07 8.04 1.19
N LEU A 71 -23.11 7.28 0.68
CA LEU A 71 -23.04 5.84 0.83
C LEU A 71 -22.41 5.47 2.19
N PRO A 72 -22.89 4.43 2.88
CA PRO A 72 -22.20 3.91 4.05
C PRO A 72 -20.77 3.45 3.72
N LEU A 73 -19.88 3.54 4.71
CA LEU A 73 -18.55 2.95 4.62
C LEU A 73 -18.63 1.41 4.66
N THR A 74 -17.67 0.75 4.02
CA THR A 74 -17.49 -0.70 4.11
C THR A 74 -16.15 -0.99 4.77
N SER A 75 -16.16 -1.71 5.88
CA SER A 75 -14.93 -2.19 6.53
C SER A 75 -14.55 -3.58 6.01
N LYS A 76 -13.31 -3.97 6.30
CA LYS A 76 -12.85 -5.35 6.10
C LYS A 76 -13.74 -6.37 6.81
N ASP A 77 -14.22 -6.04 8.00
CA ASP A 77 -15.02 -6.93 8.83
C ASP A 77 -16.44 -7.12 8.31
N ASP A 78 -17.02 -6.07 7.73
CA ASP A 78 -18.32 -6.13 7.07
C ASP A 78 -18.35 -7.17 5.94
N LEU A 79 -17.24 -7.34 5.23
CA LEU A 79 -17.10 -8.32 4.16
C LEU A 79 -16.61 -9.68 4.67
N ARG A 80 -15.68 -9.70 5.63
CA ARG A 80 -15.08 -10.92 6.17
C ARG A 80 -16.08 -11.82 6.89
N LEU A 81 -17.05 -11.23 7.60
CA LEU A 81 -18.05 -11.97 8.38
C LEU A 81 -19.20 -12.52 7.52
N ARG A 82 -19.23 -12.19 6.22
CA ARG A 82 -20.30 -12.58 5.32
C ARG A 82 -20.00 -13.89 4.59
N PRO A 83 -21.02 -14.67 4.26
CA PRO A 83 -20.86 -15.76 3.30
C PRO A 83 -20.31 -15.25 1.97
N LEU A 84 -19.38 -16.01 1.37
CA LEU A 84 -18.70 -15.60 0.14
C LEU A 84 -19.69 -15.28 -1.00
N GLN A 85 -20.83 -15.98 -1.06
CA GLN A 85 -21.84 -15.76 -2.11
C GLN A 85 -22.58 -14.42 -1.96
N GLU A 86 -22.56 -13.80 -0.77
CA GLU A 86 -23.20 -12.50 -0.54
C GLU A 86 -22.33 -11.31 -0.99
N ILE A 87 -21.01 -11.50 -1.00
CA ILE A 87 -20.02 -10.46 -1.32
C ILE A 87 -19.46 -10.61 -2.75
N LEU A 88 -19.73 -11.73 -3.42
CA LEU A 88 -19.46 -11.93 -4.84
C LEU A 88 -20.66 -11.52 -5.71
N SER A 89 -20.37 -11.13 -6.94
CA SER A 89 -21.39 -10.95 -7.98
C SER A 89 -22.09 -12.27 -8.28
N ALA A 90 -23.43 -12.23 -8.33
CA ALA A 90 -24.28 -13.37 -8.65
C ALA A 90 -23.82 -14.08 -9.95
N GLY A 91 -23.85 -15.41 -9.93
CA GLY A 91 -23.44 -16.25 -11.06
C GLY A 91 -21.92 -16.43 -11.21
N THR A 92 -21.12 -15.91 -10.28
CA THR A 92 -19.66 -16.13 -10.28
C THR A 92 -19.33 -17.46 -9.62
N ASP A 93 -18.50 -18.28 -10.29
CA ASP A 93 -17.89 -19.47 -9.69
C ASP A 93 -16.56 -19.10 -8.98
N PRO A 94 -16.47 -19.18 -7.65
CA PRO A 94 -15.26 -18.88 -6.89
C PRO A 94 -14.03 -19.70 -7.31
N ALA A 95 -14.22 -20.92 -7.81
CA ALA A 95 -13.11 -21.81 -8.18
C ALA A 95 -12.33 -21.31 -9.42
N THR A 96 -12.94 -20.44 -10.23
CA THR A 96 -12.32 -19.87 -11.43
C THR A 96 -11.55 -18.58 -11.18
N LEU A 97 -11.68 -18.02 -9.98
CA LEU A 97 -11.19 -16.69 -9.64
C LEU A 97 -9.72 -16.70 -9.24
N VAL A 98 -9.07 -15.56 -9.49
CA VAL A 98 -7.77 -15.26 -8.89
C VAL A 98 -8.03 -14.84 -7.45
N THR A 99 -7.32 -15.47 -6.51
CA THR A 99 -7.44 -15.22 -5.08
C THR A 99 -6.16 -14.60 -4.54
N HIS A 100 -6.33 -13.57 -3.71
CA HIS A 100 -5.24 -12.93 -2.98
C HIS A 100 -5.58 -12.91 -1.50
N MET A 101 -4.72 -13.49 -0.66
CA MET A 101 -4.91 -13.45 0.79
C MET A 101 -4.23 -12.22 1.37
N THR A 102 -4.97 -11.45 2.16
CA THR A 102 -4.40 -10.39 2.98
C THR A 102 -3.95 -10.97 4.31
N SER A 103 -2.70 -10.75 4.70
CA SER A 103 -2.24 -10.93 6.07
C SER A 103 -2.94 -9.88 6.95
N GLY A 104 -3.98 -10.30 7.67
CA GLY A 104 -4.63 -9.43 8.66
C GLY A 104 -3.71 -9.24 9.87
N SER A 105 -3.68 -8.03 10.44
CA SER A 105 -3.07 -7.77 11.76
C SER A 105 -3.71 -8.66 12.83
N SER A 106 -5.03 -8.85 12.74
CA SER A 106 -5.84 -9.65 13.67
C SER A 106 -5.72 -11.18 13.51
N GLY A 107 -4.75 -11.70 12.73
CA GLY A 107 -4.52 -13.14 12.54
C GLY A 107 -5.54 -13.92 11.69
N LYS A 108 -6.71 -13.36 11.36
CA LYS A 108 -7.71 -13.97 10.47
C LYS A 108 -7.57 -13.43 9.04
N PRO A 109 -7.12 -14.25 8.07
CA PRO A 109 -6.90 -13.80 6.70
C PRO A 109 -8.23 -13.43 6.03
N PHE A 110 -8.20 -12.39 5.19
CA PHE A 110 -9.31 -12.02 4.31
C PHE A 110 -8.87 -12.21 2.87
N THR A 111 -9.69 -12.90 2.09
CA THR A 111 -9.37 -13.27 0.71
C THR A 111 -10.10 -12.34 -0.25
N VAL A 112 -9.34 -11.69 -1.12
CA VAL A 112 -9.86 -10.89 -2.23
C VAL A 112 -10.00 -11.79 -3.45
N HIS A 113 -11.15 -11.71 -4.10
CA HIS A 113 -11.49 -12.51 -5.27
C HIS A 113 -11.68 -11.62 -6.50
N ARG A 114 -11.03 -11.97 -7.61
CA ARG A 114 -11.19 -11.26 -8.89
C ARG A 114 -11.25 -12.22 -10.07
N SER A 115 -11.98 -11.83 -11.11
CA SER A 115 -11.84 -12.51 -12.39
C SER A 115 -10.44 -12.28 -12.97
N ARG A 116 -9.97 -13.22 -13.82
CA ARG A 116 -8.67 -13.09 -14.51
C ARG A 116 -8.59 -11.84 -15.39
N LEU A 117 -9.73 -11.39 -15.92
CA LEU A 117 -9.79 -10.21 -16.77
C LEU A 117 -9.59 -8.93 -15.95
N GLU A 118 -10.28 -8.81 -14.81
CA GLU A 118 -10.11 -7.68 -13.89
C GLU A 118 -8.68 -7.63 -13.35
N GLU A 119 -8.11 -8.77 -12.95
CA GLU A 119 -6.73 -8.87 -12.46
C GLU A 119 -5.74 -8.33 -13.50
N ARG A 120 -5.90 -8.74 -14.77
CA ARG A 120 -5.06 -8.24 -15.87
C ARG A 120 -5.27 -6.76 -16.11
N LEU A 121 -6.52 -6.30 -16.09
CA LEU A 121 -6.89 -4.90 -16.34
C LEU A 121 -6.29 -3.97 -15.30
N ILE A 122 -6.47 -4.26 -14.01
CA ILE A 122 -5.93 -3.41 -12.94
C ILE A 122 -4.40 -3.40 -12.93
N ASN A 123 -3.77 -4.52 -13.33
CA ASN A 123 -2.33 -4.59 -13.47
C ASN A 123 -1.78 -3.70 -14.60
N LEU A 124 -2.58 -3.38 -15.63
CA LEU A 124 -2.16 -2.45 -16.68
C LEU A 124 -1.96 -1.03 -16.15
N PHE A 125 -2.76 -0.58 -15.18
CA PHE A 125 -2.52 0.72 -14.52
C PHE A 125 -1.18 0.73 -13.79
N ARG A 126 -0.82 -0.36 -13.09
CA ARG A 126 0.49 -0.52 -12.47
C ARG A 126 1.62 -0.52 -13.51
N LEU A 127 1.46 -1.22 -14.63
CA LEU A 127 2.47 -1.22 -15.69
C LEU A 127 2.67 0.17 -16.31
N ARG A 128 1.59 0.94 -16.49
CA ARG A 128 1.65 2.33 -16.94
C ARG A 128 2.39 3.21 -15.94
N ALA A 129 2.02 3.17 -14.66
CA ALA A 129 2.68 3.94 -13.61
C ALA A 129 4.17 3.60 -13.51
N LEU A 130 4.54 2.32 -13.63
CA LEU A 130 5.94 1.91 -13.72
C LEU A 130 6.64 2.50 -14.96
N GLY A 131 5.97 2.55 -16.11
CA GLY A 131 6.50 3.20 -17.32
C GLY A 131 6.75 4.69 -17.10
N GLN A 132 5.82 5.40 -16.43
CA GLN A 132 5.98 6.82 -16.06
C GLN A 132 7.08 7.04 -15.03
N ALA A 133 7.30 6.08 -14.12
CA ALA A 133 8.43 6.04 -13.21
C ALA A 133 9.77 5.72 -13.90
N GLY A 134 9.75 5.47 -15.22
CA GLY A 134 10.94 5.25 -16.03
C GLY A 134 11.27 3.79 -16.31
N ARG A 135 10.40 2.83 -15.99
CA ARG A 135 10.60 1.42 -16.39
C ARG A 135 10.61 1.31 -17.92
N ARG A 136 11.59 0.60 -18.45
CA ARG A 136 11.72 0.30 -19.88
C ARG A 136 11.32 -1.14 -20.15
N VAL A 137 10.88 -1.37 -21.39
CA VAL A 137 10.53 -2.71 -21.88
C VAL A 137 11.74 -3.65 -21.82
N SER A 138 12.95 -3.12 -22.00
CA SER A 138 14.19 -3.91 -22.04
C SER A 138 14.84 -4.20 -20.69
N ASP A 139 14.34 -3.62 -19.59
CA ASP A 139 15.00 -3.71 -18.28
C ASP A 139 15.16 -5.17 -17.80
N ARG A 140 16.32 -5.46 -17.20
CA ARG A 140 16.53 -6.54 -16.24
C ARG A 140 16.02 -6.08 -14.90
N ILE A 141 15.04 -6.79 -14.36
CA ILE A 141 14.31 -6.39 -13.16
C ILE A 141 14.62 -7.41 -12.08
N ALA A 142 15.35 -7.01 -11.04
CA ALA A 142 15.46 -7.78 -9.81
C ALA A 142 14.21 -7.54 -8.96
N ARG A 143 13.53 -8.60 -8.55
CA ARG A 143 12.37 -8.59 -7.67
C ARG A 143 12.76 -9.28 -6.37
N ILE A 144 12.99 -8.48 -5.34
CA ILE A 144 13.35 -8.94 -4.00
C ILE A 144 12.08 -9.06 -3.18
N GLY A 145 11.70 -10.29 -2.84
CA GLY A 145 10.48 -10.59 -2.08
C GLY A 145 10.36 -12.08 -1.83
N GLU A 146 9.24 -12.50 -1.23
CA GLU A 146 9.00 -13.90 -0.92
C GLU A 146 8.91 -14.73 -2.21
N VAL A 147 9.78 -15.74 -2.32
CA VAL A 147 9.78 -16.70 -3.42
C VAL A 147 9.13 -18.00 -2.93
N PRO A 148 8.07 -18.51 -3.57
CA PRO A 148 7.43 -19.75 -3.15
C PRO A 148 8.41 -20.93 -3.11
N LEU A 149 8.20 -21.84 -2.15
CA LEU A 149 8.91 -23.13 -2.04
C LEU A 149 8.83 -23.88 -3.38
N GLY A 150 9.99 -24.13 -4.01
CA GLY A 150 10.11 -24.72 -5.35
C GLY A 150 10.42 -23.72 -6.48
N GLY A 151 10.55 -22.43 -6.15
CA GLY A 151 10.89 -21.36 -7.08
C GLY A 151 9.79 -21.05 -8.10
N HIS A 152 10.07 -20.13 -9.01
CA HIS A 152 9.14 -19.82 -10.09
C HIS A 152 9.35 -20.78 -11.27
N ARG A 153 8.37 -21.65 -11.56
CA ARG A 153 8.41 -22.49 -12.78
C ARG A 153 8.37 -21.59 -14.02
N ARG A 154 9.48 -21.57 -14.77
CA ARG A 154 9.60 -20.78 -16.01
C ARG A 154 8.81 -21.44 -17.14
N GLY A 155 7.65 -20.85 -17.46
CA GLY A 155 6.84 -21.25 -18.60
C GLY A 155 7.46 -20.87 -19.96
N ARG A 156 6.90 -21.40 -21.06
CA ARG A 156 7.30 -21.05 -22.44
C ARG A 156 7.23 -19.55 -22.70
N ALA A 157 6.20 -18.88 -22.16
CA ALA A 157 6.03 -17.44 -22.28
C ALA A 157 7.17 -16.64 -21.63
N ASP A 158 7.66 -17.04 -20.44
CA ASP A 158 8.79 -16.37 -19.78
C ASP A 158 10.08 -16.55 -20.60
N ARG A 159 10.32 -17.75 -21.13
CA ARG A 159 11.48 -18.02 -22.00
C ARG A 159 11.45 -17.15 -23.26
N LEU A 160 10.30 -17.08 -23.93
CA LEU A 160 10.13 -16.24 -25.12
C LEU A 160 10.33 -14.76 -24.79
N ARG A 161 9.72 -14.29 -23.71
CA ARG A 161 9.83 -12.91 -23.24
C ARG A 161 11.30 -12.52 -22.99
N ARG A 162 12.08 -13.40 -22.34
CA ARG A 162 13.52 -13.19 -22.14
C ARG A 162 14.33 -13.21 -23.42
N ALA A 163 14.03 -14.13 -24.34
CA ALA A 163 14.68 -14.19 -25.65
C ALA A 163 14.45 -12.91 -26.45
N LEU A 164 13.24 -12.35 -26.38
CA LEU A 164 12.87 -11.07 -26.98
C LEU A 164 13.35 -9.85 -26.17
N LYS A 165 14.05 -10.06 -25.05
CA LYS A 165 14.51 -9.00 -24.12
C LYS A 165 13.39 -8.08 -23.64
N ILE A 166 12.18 -8.62 -23.44
CA ILE A 166 11.03 -7.91 -22.89
C ILE A 166 10.98 -8.19 -21.39
N TYR A 167 10.74 -7.19 -20.54
CA TYR A 167 10.53 -7.27 -19.09
C TYR A 167 11.19 -8.47 -18.40
N ARG A 168 12.52 -8.48 -18.31
CA ARG A 168 13.26 -9.66 -17.85
C ARG A 168 13.26 -9.69 -16.32
N ASP A 169 12.25 -10.32 -15.72
CA ASP A 169 12.11 -10.41 -14.27
C ASP A 169 13.00 -11.51 -13.68
N TYR A 170 13.71 -11.23 -12.59
CA TYR A 170 14.50 -12.18 -11.82
C TYR A 170 14.05 -12.07 -10.36
N HIS A 171 13.63 -13.18 -9.78
CA HIS A 171 13.15 -13.20 -8.41
C HIS A 171 14.29 -13.61 -7.49
N ILE A 172 14.54 -12.80 -6.47
CA ILE A 172 15.55 -13.02 -5.42
C ILE A 172 14.77 -13.14 -4.10
N ASP A 173 15.08 -14.17 -3.32
CA ASP A 173 14.35 -14.44 -2.08
C ASP A 173 14.81 -13.48 -0.98
N CYS A 174 13.87 -12.71 -0.42
CA CYS A 174 14.18 -11.75 0.63
C CYS A 174 14.56 -12.41 1.98
N PHE A 175 14.35 -13.71 2.15
CA PHE A 175 14.75 -14.44 3.36
C PHE A 175 16.21 -14.94 3.35
N GLN A 176 16.92 -14.74 2.23
CA GLN A 176 18.37 -15.01 2.16
C GLN A 176 19.17 -13.97 2.96
N SER A 177 20.44 -14.28 3.24
CA SER A 177 21.34 -13.30 3.87
C SER A 177 21.64 -12.12 2.94
N ALA A 178 22.02 -10.98 3.52
CA ALA A 178 22.38 -9.79 2.74
C ALA A 178 23.49 -10.08 1.72
N GLU A 179 24.47 -10.92 2.06
CA GLU A 179 25.58 -11.33 1.18
C GLU A 179 25.08 -12.13 -0.03
N SER A 180 24.14 -13.05 0.17
CA SER A 180 23.54 -13.83 -0.92
C SER A 180 22.73 -12.94 -1.86
N ILE A 181 21.90 -12.04 -1.30
CA ILE A 181 21.11 -11.09 -2.09
C ILE A 181 22.03 -10.18 -2.89
N ALA A 182 23.08 -9.63 -2.27
CA ALA A 182 24.06 -8.78 -2.92
C ALA A 182 24.82 -9.50 -4.06
N ALA A 183 25.23 -10.75 -3.84
CA ALA A 183 25.89 -11.55 -4.86
C ALA A 183 24.99 -11.82 -6.08
N GLU A 184 23.70 -12.10 -5.87
CA GLU A 184 22.73 -12.27 -6.96
C GLU A 184 22.49 -10.95 -7.71
N LEU A 185 22.42 -9.82 -6.99
CA LEU A 185 22.31 -8.50 -7.60
C LEU A 185 23.54 -8.14 -8.43
N GLU A 186 24.75 -8.41 -7.94
CA GLU A 186 25.99 -8.16 -8.68
C GLU A 186 26.07 -9.03 -9.93
N ALA A 187 25.75 -10.32 -9.82
CA ALA A 187 25.73 -11.25 -10.95
C ALA A 187 24.69 -10.86 -12.02
N LEU A 188 23.54 -10.34 -11.60
CA LEU A 188 22.49 -9.89 -12.51
C LEU A 188 22.80 -8.52 -13.14
N ASN A 189 23.42 -7.64 -12.36
CA ASN A 189 23.59 -6.21 -12.61
C ASN A 189 22.28 -5.57 -13.15
N PRO A 190 21.22 -5.51 -12.32
CA PRO A 190 19.88 -5.16 -12.78
C PRO A 190 19.77 -3.70 -13.23
N ASP A 191 18.93 -3.46 -14.23
CA ASP A 191 18.59 -2.10 -14.67
C ASP A 191 17.54 -1.48 -13.74
N MET A 192 16.73 -2.33 -13.08
CA MET A 192 15.71 -1.96 -12.12
C MET A 192 15.67 -2.94 -10.94
N ILE A 193 15.55 -2.42 -9.72
CA ILE A 193 15.28 -3.23 -8.51
C ILE A 193 13.88 -2.90 -8.01
N ASN A 194 13.15 -3.93 -7.59
CA ASN A 194 11.83 -3.81 -6.97
C ASN A 194 11.78 -4.70 -5.72
N GLY A 195 11.30 -4.18 -4.59
CA GLY A 195 11.10 -4.99 -3.40
C GLY A 195 10.43 -4.26 -2.26
N TYR A 196 10.26 -4.95 -1.15
CA TYR A 196 9.77 -4.35 0.08
C TYR A 196 10.81 -3.37 0.66
N PRO A 197 10.39 -2.20 1.18
CA PRO A 197 11.27 -1.27 1.89
C PRO A 197 12.18 -1.96 2.92
N SER A 198 11.64 -2.86 3.76
CA SER A 198 12.41 -3.58 4.77
C SER A 198 13.51 -4.48 4.17
N ALA A 199 13.19 -5.25 3.14
CA ALA A 199 14.14 -6.14 2.47
C ALA A 199 15.23 -5.36 1.73
N LEU A 200 14.87 -4.27 1.06
CA LEU A 200 15.83 -3.42 0.38
C LEU A 200 16.72 -2.66 1.38
N GLY A 201 16.14 -2.14 2.47
CA GLY A 201 16.90 -1.53 3.56
C GLY A 201 17.89 -2.51 4.18
N TYR A 202 17.47 -3.75 4.42
CA TYR A 202 18.34 -4.79 4.99
C TYR A 202 19.60 -5.01 4.14
N VAL A 203 19.47 -5.23 2.83
CA VAL A 203 20.65 -5.38 1.96
C VAL A 203 21.41 -4.06 1.76
N ALA A 204 20.71 -2.92 1.71
CA ALA A 204 21.32 -1.59 1.59
C ALA A 204 22.16 -1.20 2.81
N SER A 205 21.84 -1.73 4.01
CA SER A 205 22.62 -1.52 5.23
C SER A 205 24.06 -2.06 5.13
N ARG A 206 24.32 -2.97 4.18
CA ARG A 206 25.62 -3.56 3.84
C ARG A 206 26.16 -3.01 2.52
N ARG A 207 26.20 -1.68 2.41
CA ARG A 207 26.55 -0.95 1.17
C ARG A 207 27.86 -1.40 0.51
N GLU A 208 28.82 -1.88 1.30
CA GLU A 208 30.10 -2.41 0.83
C GLU A 208 29.94 -3.62 -0.10
N LEU A 209 28.86 -4.39 0.05
CA LEU A 209 28.52 -5.53 -0.80
C LEU A 209 27.87 -5.11 -2.12
N LEU A 210 27.41 -3.86 -2.22
CA LEU A 210 26.63 -3.35 -3.36
C LEU A 210 27.43 -2.40 -4.26
N ALA A 211 28.75 -2.29 -4.06
CA ALA A 211 29.61 -1.33 -4.74
C ALA A 211 29.58 -1.38 -6.28
N ARG A 212 29.15 -2.52 -6.87
CA ARG A 212 29.03 -2.72 -8.32
C ARG A 212 27.59 -2.80 -8.84
N VAL A 213 26.61 -2.54 -7.97
CA VAL A 213 25.17 -2.64 -8.30
C VAL A 213 24.63 -1.23 -8.55
N HIS A 214 24.42 -0.88 -9.81
CA HIS A 214 24.01 0.48 -10.22
C HIS A 214 22.70 0.46 -11.02
N PRO A 215 21.56 0.20 -10.36
CA PRO A 215 20.26 0.23 -11.03
C PRO A 215 19.93 1.67 -11.45
N ARG A 216 19.23 1.80 -12.56
CA ARG A 216 18.69 3.09 -13.01
C ARG A 216 17.42 3.48 -12.25
N LEU A 217 16.71 2.49 -11.72
CA LEU A 217 15.43 2.65 -11.06
C LEU A 217 15.30 1.69 -9.88
N VAL A 218 14.98 2.21 -8.71
CA VAL A 218 14.55 1.40 -7.55
C VAL A 218 13.08 1.71 -7.31
N VAL A 219 12.24 0.69 -7.18
CA VAL A 219 10.83 0.82 -6.84
C VAL A 219 10.54 0.07 -5.55
N THR A 220 9.84 0.73 -4.64
CA THR A 220 9.35 0.11 -3.41
C THR A 220 7.85 -0.02 -3.44
N GLY A 221 7.32 -0.90 -2.58
CA GLY A 221 5.90 -0.91 -2.31
C GLY A 221 5.52 -2.05 -1.38
N GLY A 222 4.25 -2.03 -0.95
CA GLY A 222 3.69 -3.07 -0.09
C GLY A 222 3.97 -2.91 1.40
N GLU A 223 4.88 -2.02 1.81
CA GLU A 223 5.12 -1.58 3.19
C GLU A 223 5.36 -0.07 3.20
N LEU A 224 5.37 0.53 4.39
CA LEU A 224 5.71 1.94 4.56
C LEU A 224 7.21 2.16 4.25
N LEU A 225 7.51 3.03 3.29
CA LEU A 225 8.87 3.51 3.06
C LEU A 225 9.16 4.70 3.99
N SER A 226 9.84 4.45 5.11
CA SER A 226 10.26 5.50 6.03
C SER A 226 11.42 6.33 5.46
N ALA A 227 11.53 7.60 5.88
CA ALA A 227 12.64 8.47 5.49
C ALA A 227 14.03 7.86 5.81
N PRO A 228 14.26 7.21 6.97
CA PRO A 228 15.51 6.48 7.20
C PRO A 228 15.77 5.40 6.14
N VAL A 229 14.81 4.50 5.89
CA VAL A 229 14.99 3.40 4.93
C VAL A 229 15.22 3.94 3.51
N ARG A 230 14.50 5.00 3.10
CA ARG A 230 14.73 5.70 1.83
C ARG A 230 16.20 6.15 1.70
N GLY A 231 16.71 6.86 2.71
CA GLY A 231 18.08 7.37 2.68
C GLY A 231 19.14 6.27 2.64
N GLU A 232 18.86 5.08 3.18
CA GLU A 232 19.76 3.92 3.04
C GLU A 232 19.77 3.35 1.64
N ILE A 233 18.59 3.15 1.05
CA ILE A 233 18.44 2.67 -0.33
C ILE A 233 19.15 3.65 -1.28
N GLU A 234 18.95 4.96 -1.08
CA GLU A 234 19.63 6.02 -1.84
C GLU A 234 21.14 5.93 -1.76
N ARG A 235 21.69 5.82 -0.55
CA ARG A 235 23.15 5.72 -0.35
C ARG A 235 23.75 4.45 -0.94
N ALA A 236 23.01 3.34 -0.91
CA ALA A 236 23.49 2.06 -1.40
C ALA A 236 23.46 1.96 -2.93
N PHE A 237 22.39 2.44 -3.57
CA PHE A 237 22.19 2.29 -5.01
C PHE A 237 22.45 3.55 -5.83
N GLY A 238 22.64 4.71 -5.19
CA GLY A 238 22.89 6.00 -5.85
C GLY A 238 21.66 6.61 -6.53
N VAL A 239 20.46 6.07 -6.29
CA VAL A 239 19.19 6.55 -6.85
C VAL A 239 18.11 6.56 -5.78
N SER A 240 17.25 7.59 -5.78
CA SER A 240 16.06 7.61 -4.92
C SER A 240 15.11 6.50 -5.33
N PRO A 241 14.61 5.68 -4.38
CA PRO A 241 13.49 4.81 -4.66
C PRO A 241 12.25 5.62 -5.04
N ILE A 242 11.39 5.00 -5.84
CA ILE A 242 10.06 5.52 -6.19
C ILE A 242 9.03 4.61 -5.54
N ASP A 243 8.23 5.18 -4.65
CA ASP A 243 7.33 4.39 -3.83
C ASP A 243 5.96 4.15 -4.49
N PHE A 244 5.46 2.92 -4.37
CA PHE A 244 4.17 2.50 -4.93
C PHE A 244 3.24 2.06 -3.80
N TYR A 245 2.19 2.84 -3.59
CA TYR A 245 1.14 2.57 -2.62
C TYR A 245 0.02 1.75 -3.25
N GLY A 246 -0.30 0.62 -2.63
CA GLY A 246 -1.32 -0.28 -3.14
C GLY A 246 -1.74 -1.35 -2.13
N ALA A 247 -2.90 -1.96 -2.40
CA ALA A 247 -3.50 -2.98 -1.55
C ALA A 247 -3.99 -4.17 -2.40
N HIS A 248 -4.18 -5.33 -1.77
CA HIS A 248 -4.69 -6.52 -2.48
C HIS A 248 -6.11 -6.34 -3.00
N GLU A 249 -6.86 -5.36 -2.51
CA GLU A 249 -8.20 -4.97 -2.94
C GLU A 249 -8.15 -4.18 -4.27
N PHE A 250 -7.13 -3.33 -4.47
CA PHE A 250 -7.10 -2.33 -5.56
C PHE A 250 -5.91 -2.41 -6.53
N ASN A 251 -4.91 -3.27 -6.23
CA ASN A 251 -3.61 -3.32 -6.90
C ASN A 251 -2.79 -2.03 -6.73
N LEU A 252 -3.04 -0.99 -7.54
CA LEU A 252 -2.35 0.30 -7.45
C LEU A 252 -3.34 1.37 -6.97
N ILE A 253 -3.04 2.02 -5.85
CA ILE A 253 -3.80 3.16 -5.35
C ILE A 253 -3.10 4.46 -5.73
N ALA A 254 -1.81 4.58 -5.45
CA ALA A 254 -1.01 5.76 -5.79
C ALA A 254 0.47 5.41 -6.04
N TRP A 255 1.23 6.28 -6.69
CA TRP A 255 2.68 6.14 -6.84
C TRP A 255 3.37 7.50 -6.75
N GLU A 256 4.58 7.50 -6.20
CA GLU A 256 5.41 8.70 -6.05
C GLU A 256 5.76 9.30 -7.42
N CYS A 257 5.60 10.61 -7.52
CA CYS A 257 5.96 11.40 -8.68
C CYS A 257 7.47 11.61 -8.68
N PRO A 258 8.20 11.12 -9.70
CA PRO A 258 9.66 11.25 -9.75
C PRO A 258 10.14 12.70 -9.79
N ALA A 259 9.27 13.63 -10.22
CA ALA A 259 9.60 15.05 -10.37
C ALA A 259 9.24 15.91 -9.16
N GLN A 260 8.30 15.48 -8.31
CA GLN A 260 7.70 16.32 -7.26
C GLN A 260 7.68 15.66 -5.87
N GLY A 261 7.95 14.36 -5.75
CA GLY A 261 7.93 13.64 -4.46
C GLY A 261 6.54 13.39 -3.87
N VAL A 262 5.49 14.03 -4.39
CA VAL A 262 4.09 13.72 -4.03
C VAL A 262 3.61 12.44 -4.71
N TYR A 263 2.58 11.79 -4.16
CA TYR A 263 2.02 10.57 -4.73
C TYR A 263 0.86 10.89 -5.68
N HIS A 264 0.97 10.53 -6.96
CA HIS A 264 -0.18 10.54 -7.87
C HIS A 264 -1.16 9.43 -7.49
N VAL A 265 -2.40 9.81 -7.17
CA VAL A 265 -3.51 8.87 -7.06
C VAL A 265 -3.83 8.34 -8.45
N CYS A 266 -3.98 7.02 -8.58
CA CYS A 266 -4.40 6.39 -9.81
C CYS A 266 -5.91 6.60 -10.04
N ASP A 267 -6.31 7.85 -10.28
CA ASP A 267 -7.71 8.29 -10.30
C ASP A 267 -8.55 7.61 -11.38
N ASP A 268 -7.93 7.04 -12.40
CA ASP A 268 -8.62 6.23 -13.41
C ASP A 268 -8.71 4.75 -13.06
N ASN A 269 -8.06 4.28 -11.98
CA ASN A 269 -8.23 2.96 -11.40
C ASN A 269 -9.15 2.98 -10.16
N VAL A 270 -9.00 4.00 -9.32
CA VAL A 270 -9.66 4.11 -8.02
C VAL A 270 -10.18 5.52 -7.77
N ILE A 271 -11.12 5.64 -6.85
CA ILE A 271 -11.45 6.92 -6.20
C ILE A 271 -10.92 6.84 -4.78
N VAL A 272 -10.12 7.82 -4.37
CA VAL A 272 -9.62 7.96 -3.00
C VAL A 272 -10.32 9.12 -2.31
N GLU A 273 -10.94 8.82 -1.17
CA GLU A 273 -11.44 9.79 -0.19
C GLU A 273 -10.49 9.74 1.01
N LEU A 274 -10.11 10.90 1.56
CA LEU A 274 -9.45 10.96 2.87
C LEU A 274 -10.46 11.49 3.87
N LEU A 275 -10.75 10.74 4.92
CA LEU A 275 -11.76 11.10 5.91
C LEU A 275 -11.12 11.49 7.24
N ARG A 276 -11.40 12.71 7.69
CA ARG A 276 -11.10 13.22 9.02
C ARG A 276 -12.42 13.35 9.78
N GLU A 277 -12.58 12.60 10.87
CA GLU A 277 -13.81 12.58 11.67
C GLU A 277 -15.08 12.30 10.83
N GLY A 278 -14.94 11.43 9.82
CA GLY A 278 -16.03 11.06 8.92
C GLY A 278 -16.36 12.06 7.81
N LYS A 279 -15.62 13.19 7.72
CA LYS A 279 -15.76 14.20 6.67
C LYS A 279 -14.54 14.22 5.74
N PRO A 280 -14.67 14.64 4.48
CA PRO A 280 -13.53 14.80 3.59
C PRO A 280 -12.47 15.76 4.18
N ALA A 281 -11.22 15.32 4.17
CA ALA A 281 -10.06 16.12 4.59
C ALA A 281 -9.71 17.16 3.51
N ALA A 282 -9.43 18.40 3.93
CA ALA A 282 -8.94 19.46 3.05
C ALA A 282 -7.48 19.22 2.65
N GLU A 283 -6.98 19.97 1.66
CA GLU A 283 -5.56 19.91 1.28
C GLU A 283 -4.64 20.21 2.47
N GLY A 284 -3.60 19.39 2.64
CA GLY A 284 -2.70 19.43 3.80
C GLY A 284 -3.23 18.73 5.05
N GLU A 285 -4.50 18.32 5.09
CA GLU A 285 -5.05 17.58 6.22
C GLU A 285 -4.83 16.06 6.09
N THR A 286 -4.61 15.44 7.24
CA THR A 286 -4.47 14.00 7.38
C THR A 286 -5.83 13.35 7.64
N GLY A 287 -6.06 12.20 7.01
CA GLY A 287 -7.28 11.42 7.19
C GLY A 287 -7.13 9.95 6.85
N GLU A 288 -8.15 9.17 7.20
CA GLU A 288 -8.26 7.76 6.85
C GLU A 288 -8.49 7.60 5.34
N VAL A 289 -7.72 6.71 4.73
CA VAL A 289 -7.81 6.37 3.32
C VAL A 289 -9.02 5.44 3.10
N VAL A 290 -9.99 5.95 2.35
CA VAL A 290 -11.18 5.22 1.91
C VAL A 290 -11.15 5.12 0.40
N VAL A 291 -11.32 3.91 -0.13
CA VAL A 291 -11.10 3.64 -1.56
C VAL A 291 -12.31 2.96 -2.19
N THR A 292 -12.67 3.43 -3.39
CA THR A 292 -13.63 2.76 -4.28
C THR A 292 -12.92 2.26 -5.53
N GLY A 293 -13.02 0.96 -5.83
CA GLY A 293 -12.37 0.33 -6.99
C GLY A 293 -13.24 0.38 -8.24
N LEU A 294 -12.81 1.06 -9.30
CA LEU A 294 -13.65 1.35 -10.48
C LEU A 294 -13.80 0.18 -11.46
N HIS A 295 -12.98 -0.86 -11.32
CA HIS A 295 -12.87 -1.95 -12.30
C HIS A 295 -13.07 -3.35 -11.71
N THR A 296 -13.38 -3.45 -10.41
CA THR A 296 -13.61 -4.73 -9.72
C THR A 296 -15.12 -4.95 -9.54
N TYR A 297 -15.71 -5.79 -10.39
CA TYR A 297 -17.13 -6.13 -10.42
C TYR A 297 -17.42 -7.50 -9.81
N THR A 298 -16.44 -8.43 -9.83
CA THR A 298 -16.58 -9.76 -9.21
C THR A 298 -16.76 -9.67 -7.69
N MET A 299 -15.92 -8.89 -7.03
CA MET A 299 -16.00 -8.59 -5.59
C MET A 299 -15.80 -7.09 -5.42
N PRO A 300 -16.86 -6.27 -5.54
CA PRO A 300 -16.71 -4.82 -5.49
C PRO A 300 -16.23 -4.34 -4.11
N PHE A 301 -15.44 -3.27 -4.12
CA PHE A 301 -15.03 -2.53 -2.93
C PHE A 301 -15.46 -1.07 -3.14
N ILE A 302 -16.51 -0.65 -2.42
CA ILE A 302 -17.11 0.69 -2.52
C ILE A 302 -17.00 1.34 -1.14
N ARG A 303 -16.40 2.53 -1.09
CA ARG A 303 -16.05 3.23 0.16
C ARG A 303 -15.40 2.31 1.20
N TYR A 304 -14.45 1.52 0.73
CA TYR A 304 -13.75 0.56 1.56
C TYR A 304 -12.70 1.26 2.41
N ARG A 305 -12.79 1.10 3.72
CA ARG A 305 -11.80 1.56 4.68
C ARG A 305 -10.56 0.70 4.57
N THR A 306 -9.46 1.24 4.05
CA THR A 306 -8.20 0.48 3.93
C THR A 306 -7.56 0.27 5.30
N GLY A 307 -7.94 1.11 6.26
CA GLY A 307 -7.24 1.25 7.52
C GLY A 307 -5.83 1.75 7.27
N ASP A 308 -5.63 2.70 6.33
CA ASP A 308 -4.38 3.46 6.16
C ASP A 308 -4.64 4.96 6.41
N ILE A 309 -3.59 5.69 6.78
CA ILE A 309 -3.61 7.14 6.97
C ILE A 309 -2.73 7.80 5.90
N ALA A 310 -3.24 8.89 5.32
CA ALA A 310 -2.50 9.69 4.36
C ALA A 310 -2.83 11.18 4.53
N THR A 311 -1.98 12.03 3.99
CA THR A 311 -2.17 13.49 3.94
C THR A 311 -2.62 13.93 2.55
N ARG A 312 -3.70 14.70 2.47
CA ARG A 312 -4.28 15.17 1.20
C ARG A 312 -3.33 16.12 0.50
N GLY A 313 -3.06 15.86 -0.78
CA GLY A 313 -2.41 16.83 -1.65
C GLY A 313 -3.42 17.51 -2.59
N SER A 314 -2.89 18.37 -3.45
CA SER A 314 -3.64 19.05 -4.51
C SER A 314 -4.36 18.09 -5.48
N ASP A 315 -5.38 18.60 -6.17
CA ASP A 315 -6.11 17.86 -7.20
C ASP A 315 -5.37 17.74 -8.54
N SER A 316 -4.17 18.29 -8.67
CA SER A 316 -3.33 18.14 -9.87
C SER A 316 -1.86 18.31 -9.53
N CYS A 317 -1.00 17.47 -10.08
CA CYS A 317 0.43 17.58 -9.85
C CYS A 317 1.10 18.61 -10.76
N ALA A 318 2.04 19.39 -10.22
CA ALA A 318 2.83 20.36 -10.97
C ALA A 318 3.71 19.72 -12.08
N CYS A 319 3.89 18.40 -12.08
CA CYS A 319 4.54 17.68 -13.18
C CYS A 319 3.68 17.62 -14.47
N GLY A 320 2.43 18.09 -14.42
CA GLY A 320 1.50 18.12 -15.55
C GLY A 320 0.59 16.89 -15.68
N GLN A 321 0.71 15.90 -14.79
CA GLN A 321 -0.23 14.77 -14.74
C GLN A 321 -1.59 15.23 -14.16
N PRO A 322 -2.72 14.76 -14.72
CA PRO A 322 -4.07 15.20 -14.31
C PRO A 322 -4.58 14.53 -13.01
N TYR A 323 -3.73 13.76 -12.35
CA TYR A 323 -4.05 12.98 -11.17
C TYR A 323 -4.04 13.84 -9.90
N SER A 324 -5.01 13.61 -9.01
CA SER A 324 -4.95 14.11 -7.64
C SER A 324 -3.76 13.51 -6.89
N THR A 325 -3.39 14.14 -5.78
CA THR A 325 -2.17 13.81 -5.07
C THR A 325 -2.39 13.50 -3.59
N LEU A 326 -1.48 12.70 -3.03
CA LEU A 326 -1.27 12.54 -1.60
C LEU A 326 0.13 13.08 -1.28
N LEU A 327 0.28 13.79 -0.17
CA LEU A 327 1.58 14.33 0.25
C LEU A 327 2.43 13.26 0.96
N GLU A 328 1.77 12.45 1.80
CA GLU A 328 2.43 11.44 2.63
C GLU A 328 1.51 10.25 2.84
N ILE A 329 2.09 9.05 2.93
CA ILE A 329 1.45 7.83 3.41
C ILE A 329 2.06 7.51 4.78
N GLN A 330 1.27 7.50 5.85
CA GLN A 330 1.78 7.34 7.22
C GLN A 330 1.71 5.88 7.72
N GLY A 331 1.17 4.98 6.90
CA GLY A 331 0.98 3.57 7.21
C GLY A 331 -0.47 3.25 7.58
N ARG A 332 -0.69 2.17 8.33
CA ARG A 332 -2.04 1.76 8.71
C ARG A 332 -2.65 2.69 9.77
N VAL A 333 -3.97 2.90 9.72
CA VAL A 333 -4.83 3.10 10.88
C VAL A 333 -4.58 1.89 11.77
N VAL A 334 -3.64 2.11 12.65
CA VAL A 334 -3.34 1.21 13.72
C VAL A 334 -4.34 1.57 14.80
N ASP A 335 -4.97 0.57 15.41
CA ASP A 335 -5.86 0.83 16.53
C ASP A 335 -5.13 1.74 17.54
N TYR A 336 -5.84 2.75 18.03
CA TYR A 336 -5.24 3.66 19.00
C TYR A 336 -4.78 2.85 20.20
N PHE A 337 -3.58 3.13 20.70
CA PHE A 337 -3.21 2.62 22.02
C PHE A 337 -4.23 3.13 23.02
N ARG A 338 -4.83 2.20 23.76
CA ARG A 338 -5.89 2.48 24.72
C ARG A 338 -5.25 2.59 26.10
N PHE A 339 -5.39 3.75 26.71
CA PHE A 339 -4.89 4.00 28.06
C PHE A 339 -6.06 4.19 29.02
N ALA A 340 -5.77 4.07 30.31
CA ALA A 340 -6.74 4.33 31.37
C ALA A 340 -7.49 5.67 31.16
N GLY A 341 -8.78 5.70 31.53
CA GLY A 341 -9.63 6.88 31.37
C GLY A 341 -10.07 7.16 29.93
N ASN A 342 -10.17 6.12 29.08
CA ASN A 342 -10.59 6.23 27.66
C ASN A 342 -9.65 7.07 26.78
N ARG A 343 -8.44 7.40 27.25
CA ARG A 343 -7.47 8.14 26.45
C ARG A 343 -6.93 7.25 25.34
N ARG A 344 -6.90 7.79 24.12
CA ARG A 344 -6.46 7.09 22.90
C ARG A 344 -5.35 7.89 22.25
N ILE A 345 -4.23 7.24 21.91
CA ILE A 345 -3.12 7.90 21.20
C ILE A 345 -2.77 7.04 19.99
N HIS A 346 -2.71 7.65 18.80
CA HIS A 346 -2.30 6.92 17.62
C HIS A 346 -0.79 6.65 17.70
N PRO A 347 -0.31 5.42 17.41
CA PRO A 347 1.11 5.11 17.58
C PRO A 347 2.06 5.99 16.76
N TYR A 348 1.64 6.49 15.60
CA TYR A 348 2.40 7.48 14.81
C TYR A 348 2.58 8.82 15.54
N GLU A 349 1.67 9.24 16.42
CA GLU A 349 1.87 10.48 17.21
C GLU A 349 3.02 10.34 18.22
N ILE A 350 3.37 9.10 18.56
CA ILE A 350 4.52 8.76 19.39
C ILE A 350 5.74 8.62 18.47
N THR A 351 5.67 7.76 17.46
CA THR A 351 6.83 7.39 16.62
C THR A 351 7.21 8.45 15.60
N GLY A 352 6.28 9.22 15.03
CA GLY A 352 6.55 10.26 14.03
C GLY A 352 7.59 11.28 14.51
N PRO A 353 7.35 12.00 15.62
CA PRO A 353 8.34 12.92 16.20
C PRO A 353 9.66 12.23 16.57
N LEU A 354 9.61 10.97 17.02
CA LEU A 354 10.80 10.18 17.37
C LEU A 354 11.65 9.87 16.13
N ILE A 355 11.01 9.47 15.02
CA ILE A 355 11.67 9.13 13.76
C ILE A 355 12.28 10.38 13.14
N GLU A 356 11.55 11.50 13.12
CA GLU A 356 12.03 12.74 12.51
C GLU A 356 13.22 13.33 13.28
N SER A 357 13.14 13.38 14.61
CA SER A 357 14.17 14.00 15.45
C SER A 357 15.44 13.15 15.64
N GLU A 358 15.32 11.81 15.55
CA GLU A 358 16.41 10.86 15.82
C GLU A 358 16.74 9.98 14.59
N SER A 359 16.38 10.45 13.38
CA SER A 359 16.50 9.74 12.09
C SER A 359 17.92 9.28 11.73
N GLU A 360 18.95 9.81 12.38
CA GLU A 360 20.35 9.51 12.06
C GLU A 360 20.78 8.11 12.47
N TRP A 361 20.39 7.66 13.67
CA TRP A 361 20.82 6.37 14.22
C TRP A 361 19.72 5.31 14.23
N VAL A 362 18.44 5.67 14.07
CA VAL A 362 17.32 4.72 13.98
C VAL A 362 17.21 4.15 12.55
N PHE A 363 17.32 2.83 12.39
CA PHE A 363 17.12 2.16 11.11
C PHE A 363 15.67 1.70 10.94
N GLN A 364 15.21 0.82 11.84
CA GLN A 364 13.85 0.33 11.91
C GLN A 364 13.35 0.43 13.34
N HIS A 365 12.04 0.51 13.50
CA HIS A 365 11.42 0.52 14.81
C HIS A 365 10.11 -0.23 14.79
N GLN A 366 9.72 -0.72 15.96
CA GLN A 366 8.43 -1.35 16.19
C GLN A 366 7.93 -0.91 17.56
N ILE A 367 6.74 -0.32 17.62
CA ILE A 367 6.12 0.08 18.88
C ILE A 367 4.96 -0.84 19.22
N VAL A 368 4.91 -1.29 20.47
CA VAL A 368 3.98 -2.28 20.98
C VAL A 368 3.38 -1.75 22.26
N GLN A 369 2.05 -1.77 22.38
CA GLN A 369 1.38 -1.63 23.65
C GLN A 369 1.37 -3.00 24.34
N GLU A 370 1.96 -3.08 25.54
CA GLU A 370 1.99 -4.31 26.35
C GLU A 370 0.78 -4.39 27.29
N SER A 371 0.29 -3.23 27.74
CA SER A 371 -0.90 -3.06 28.59
C SER A 371 -1.39 -1.61 28.51
N GLU A 372 -2.53 -1.30 29.16
CA GLU A 372 -3.07 0.08 29.21
C GLU A 372 -2.13 1.11 29.84
N ASP A 373 -1.09 0.67 30.54
CA ASP A 373 -0.10 1.49 31.24
C ASP A 373 1.35 1.19 30.80
N ALA A 374 1.57 0.39 29.76
CA ALA A 374 2.92 0.08 29.28
C ALA A 374 3.04 0.04 27.76
N VAL A 375 4.05 0.75 27.24
CA VAL A 375 4.39 0.81 25.82
C VAL A 375 5.87 0.55 25.67
N ARG A 376 6.22 -0.35 24.75
CA ARG A 376 7.60 -0.68 24.41
C ARG A 376 7.91 -0.25 22.98
N LEU A 377 9.00 0.48 22.82
CA LEU A 377 9.60 0.79 21.53
C LEU A 377 10.84 -0.07 21.30
N LYS A 378 10.76 -1.00 20.35
CA LYS A 378 11.92 -1.73 19.86
C LYS A 378 12.58 -0.92 18.74
N VAL A 379 13.90 -0.77 18.79
CA VAL A 379 14.68 -0.02 17.80
C VAL A 379 15.82 -0.87 17.29
N ALA A 380 15.88 -1.06 15.97
CA ALA A 380 17.06 -1.57 15.31
C ALA A 380 17.94 -0.36 14.93
N PRO A 381 19.14 -0.21 15.52
CA PRO A 381 19.97 0.95 15.29
C PRO A 381 20.94 0.75 14.12
N ARG A 382 21.26 1.83 13.41
CA ARG A 382 22.34 1.91 12.39
C ARG A 382 23.73 1.89 13.00
N ARG A 383 23.84 2.55 14.16
CA ARG A 383 25.03 2.64 15.00
C ARG A 383 24.56 2.63 16.45
N GLN A 384 25.43 2.20 17.34
CA GLN A 384 25.11 2.27 18.77
C GLN A 384 24.78 3.72 19.16
N PRO A 385 23.61 3.97 19.76
CA PRO A 385 23.26 5.31 20.25
C PRO A 385 24.09 5.66 21.48
N GLY A 386 24.40 6.94 21.63
CA GLY A 386 24.96 7.47 22.87
C GLY A 386 23.90 7.55 23.98
N PRO A 387 24.33 7.71 25.25
CA PRO A 387 23.41 7.85 26.37
C PRO A 387 22.41 9.00 26.20
N HIS A 388 22.85 10.13 25.65
CA HIS A 388 22.00 11.30 25.43
C HIS A 388 20.88 11.05 24.39
N GLU A 389 21.17 10.29 23.34
CA GLU A 389 20.17 9.92 22.31
C GLU A 389 19.11 9.00 22.91
N MET A 390 19.55 8.03 23.73
CA MET A 390 18.65 7.14 24.44
C MET A 390 17.78 7.88 25.46
N ASP A 391 18.37 8.79 26.23
CA ASP A 391 17.65 9.59 27.23
C ASP A 391 16.62 10.51 26.57
N ARG A 392 16.97 11.11 25.43
CA ARG A 392 16.05 11.96 24.68
C ARG A 392 14.90 11.15 24.10
N LEU A 393 15.17 9.99 23.51
CA LEU A 393 14.14 9.10 22.97
C LEU A 393 13.17 8.65 24.07
N GLN A 394 13.70 8.24 25.22
CA GLN A 394 12.88 7.91 26.39
C GLN A 394 12.07 9.12 26.90
N LYS A 395 12.68 10.31 26.93
CA LYS A 395 12.00 11.54 27.37
C LYS A 395 10.85 11.90 26.42
N LEU A 396 11.05 11.84 25.11
CA LEU A 396 10.01 12.19 24.14
C LEU A 396 8.81 11.22 24.23
N GLY A 397 9.08 9.92 24.41
CA GLY A 397 8.02 8.94 24.67
C GLY A 397 7.27 9.21 25.97
N ARG A 398 7.98 9.51 27.07
CA ARG A 398 7.37 9.88 28.37
C ARG A 398 6.56 11.18 28.29
N ASP A 399 7.06 12.19 27.60
CA ASP A 399 6.38 13.49 27.45
C ASP A 399 5.06 13.32 26.67
N LYS A 400 5.05 12.46 25.64
CA LYS A 400 3.84 12.15 24.86
C LYS A 400 2.83 11.28 25.62
N LEU A 401 3.31 10.24 26.29
CA LEU A 401 2.46 9.26 26.96
C LEU A 401 2.03 9.69 28.37
N GLY A 402 2.76 10.62 28.99
CA GLY A 402 2.52 11.06 30.37
C GLY A 402 3.06 10.09 31.42
N PRO A 403 3.10 10.53 32.69
CA PRO A 403 3.82 9.84 33.76
C PRO A 403 3.19 8.51 34.21
N GLN A 404 1.93 8.28 33.86
CA GLN A 404 1.20 7.06 34.24
C GLN A 404 1.44 5.88 33.29
N VAL A 405 2.17 6.10 32.20
CA VAL A 405 2.47 5.06 31.22
C VAL A 405 3.97 4.79 31.25
N ARG A 406 4.33 3.54 31.55
CA ARG A 406 5.70 3.06 31.47
C ARG A 406 6.11 2.92 30.00
N PHE A 407 7.00 3.81 29.58
CA PHE A 407 7.62 3.75 28.26
C PHE A 407 9.03 3.16 28.33
N THR A 408 9.27 2.07 27.61
CA THR A 408 10.59 1.42 27.55
C THR A 408 11.12 1.42 26.12
N VAL A 409 12.44 1.54 25.99
CA VAL A 409 13.15 1.41 24.71
C VAL A 409 14.05 0.18 24.78
N GLU A 410 13.92 -0.71 23.81
CA GLU A 410 14.72 -1.92 23.65
C GLU A 410 15.51 -1.84 22.34
N LEU A 411 16.84 -1.96 22.42
CA LEU A 411 17.67 -2.09 21.22
C LEU A 411 17.67 -3.55 20.76
N VAL A 412 17.43 -3.76 19.46
CA VAL A 412 17.47 -5.08 18.81
C VAL A 412 18.45 -5.04 17.63
N ASP A 413 19.07 -6.18 17.30
CA ASP A 413 20.03 -6.21 16.19
C ASP A 413 19.34 -6.01 14.82
N SER A 414 18.17 -6.59 14.65
CA SER A 414 17.33 -6.46 13.45
C SER A 414 15.91 -6.95 13.72
N PHE A 415 14.98 -6.62 12.82
CA PHE A 415 13.65 -7.24 12.80
C PHE A 415 13.64 -8.35 11.76
N PRO A 416 13.60 -9.64 12.15
CA PRO A 416 13.61 -10.74 11.20
C PRO A 416 12.34 -10.68 10.33
N LEU A 417 12.54 -10.80 9.02
CA LEU A 417 11.43 -11.02 8.10
C LEU A 417 10.80 -12.38 8.39
N VAL A 418 9.47 -12.43 8.46
CA VAL A 418 8.71 -13.67 8.71
C VAL A 418 7.94 -14.05 7.46
N ALA A 419 8.06 -15.30 7.01
CA ALA A 419 7.34 -15.81 5.84
C ALA A 419 5.83 -15.54 5.93
N GLY A 420 5.23 -15.04 4.84
CA GLY A 420 3.82 -14.68 4.78
C GLY A 420 3.41 -13.44 5.60
N ARG A 421 4.34 -12.75 6.27
CA ARG A 421 4.07 -11.53 7.05
C ARG A 421 4.97 -10.38 6.60
N LYS A 422 4.34 -9.27 6.24
CA LYS A 422 5.03 -8.00 5.98
C LYS A 422 5.52 -7.41 7.30
N PHE A 423 6.61 -6.65 7.25
CA PHE A 423 7.04 -5.89 8.40
C PHE A 423 5.94 -4.88 8.80
N SER A 424 5.58 -4.87 10.08
CA SER A 424 4.65 -3.89 10.65
C SER A 424 5.34 -3.13 11.77
N PRO A 425 5.48 -1.80 11.67
CA PRO A 425 5.95 -0.98 12.78
C PRO A 425 4.98 -1.01 13.98
N TYR A 426 3.77 -1.54 13.80
CA TYR A 426 2.71 -1.58 14.80
C TYR A 426 1.99 -2.95 14.80
N PRO A 427 2.56 -4.00 15.42
CA PRO A 427 2.06 -5.37 15.29
C PRO A 427 0.85 -5.71 16.18
N ASN A 428 0.65 -4.99 17.29
CA ASN A 428 -0.27 -5.37 18.38
C ASN A 428 -1.25 -4.27 18.80
N ALA A 429 -1.60 -3.35 17.90
CA ALA A 429 -2.53 -2.29 18.27
C ALA A 429 -3.96 -2.77 18.49
N ASP A 430 -4.31 -3.94 17.95
CA ASP A 430 -5.58 -4.63 18.17
C ASP A 430 -5.61 -5.31 19.56
N TYR A 431 -5.18 -4.63 20.65
CA TYR A 431 -5.36 -5.14 22.02
C TYR A 431 -6.86 -5.07 22.38
N ASP A 432 -7.58 -6.14 22.06
CA ASP A 432 -8.83 -6.47 22.73
C ASP A 432 -8.44 -6.95 24.14
N GLY A 433 -8.68 -6.14 25.15
CA GLY A 433 -8.38 -6.43 26.56
C GLY A 433 -9.22 -7.56 27.17
N SER A 434 -9.47 -8.64 26.42
CA SER A 434 -10.08 -9.87 26.89
C SER A 434 -9.04 -10.97 27.09
N HIS A 435 -8.30 -10.87 28.19
CA HIS A 435 -7.74 -12.03 28.88
C HIS A 435 -8.21 -12.06 30.32
#